data_AF-A0A3B4FKT3-F1
#
_entry.id   AF-A0A3B4FKT3-F1
#
_cell.length_a   1.000
_cell.length_b   1.000
_cell.length_c   1.000
_cell.angle_alpha   90.00
_cell.angle_beta   90.00
_cell.angle_gamma   90.00
#
_symmetry.space_group_name_H-M   'P 1'
#
loop_
_entity.id
_entity.type
_entity.pdbx_description
1 polymer ?
#
loop_
_entity_poly.entity_id
_entity_poly.type
_entity_poly.pdbx_seq_one_letter_code
_entity_poly.pdbx_strand_id
1 'polypeptide(L)'
;HMPTLAQISFIILYYPGFSIDSGMALIRKGELTIVSGAPRGGYSGQVAFLKADPMAQRNLSVELVLSGPGLASSFGYDLAVVDLNSDGYCSGSTV
;
A
#
# COMPACT_ATOMS: atom_id res chain seq x y z
N HIS A 1 1.66 11.88 -9.91
CA HIS A 1 1.80 12.92 -8.87
C HIS A 1 2.52 12.27 -7.69
N MET A 2 3.74 12.68 -7.35
CA MET A 2 4.48 12.07 -6.24
C MET A 2 3.83 12.49 -4.92
N PRO A 3 3.56 11.55 -3.99
CA PRO A 3 3.00 11.91 -2.69
C PRO A 3 4.02 12.71 -1.88
N THR A 4 3.55 13.75 -1.19
CA THR A 4 4.42 14.58 -0.35
C THR A 4 4.88 13.82 0.89
N LEU A 5 6.04 14.19 1.45
CA LEU A 5 6.58 13.62 2.69
C LEU A 5 5.57 13.71 3.86
N ALA A 6 4.74 14.76 3.87
CA ALA A 6 3.66 14.95 4.82
C ALA A 6 2.52 13.94 4.61
N GLN A 7 2.12 13.66 3.37
CA GLN A 7 1.12 12.62 3.04
C GLN A 7 1.59 11.23 3.46
N ILE A 8 2.85 10.91 3.15
CA ILE A 8 3.47 9.62 3.50
C ILE A 8 3.50 9.44 5.02
N SER A 9 3.98 10.47 5.74
CA SER A 9 4.06 10.44 7.21
C SER A 9 2.68 10.28 7.86
N PHE A 10 1.64 10.92 7.31
CA PHE A 10 0.28 10.84 7.87
C PHE A 10 -0.35 9.44 7.69
N ILE A 11 -0.07 8.76 6.58
CA ILE A 11 -0.56 7.39 6.33
C ILE A 11 0.13 6.39 7.27
N ILE A 12 1.47 6.48 7.37
CA ILE A 12 2.27 5.53 8.16
C ILE A 12 2.07 5.73 9.66
N LEU A 13 2.02 6.98 10.13
CA LEU A 13 2.03 7.27 11.57
C LEU A 13 0.64 7.35 12.19
N TYR A 14 -0.38 7.75 11.43
CA TYR A 14 -1.70 8.08 11.99
C TYR A 14 -2.78 7.02 11.68
N TYR A 15 -2.58 6.17 10.67
CA TYR A 15 -3.50 5.09 10.31
C TYR A 15 -2.80 3.77 9.97
N PRO A 16 -1.86 3.28 10.79
CA PRO A 16 -1.17 2.04 10.50
C PRO A 16 -2.15 0.85 10.52
N GLY A 17 -2.16 0.08 9.44
CA GLY A 17 -2.54 -1.33 9.45
C GLY A 17 -4.02 -1.63 9.71
N PHE A 18 -4.94 -0.83 9.17
CA PHE A 18 -6.35 -1.24 9.22
C PHE A 18 -6.56 -2.58 8.49
N SER A 19 -5.90 -2.72 7.34
CA SER A 19 -5.69 -3.98 6.63
C SER A 19 -4.24 -4.04 6.17
N ILE A 20 -3.67 -5.25 6.17
CA ILE A 20 -2.30 -5.51 5.73
C ILE A 20 -2.30 -6.81 4.96
N ASP A 21 -1.65 -6.80 3.81
CA ASP A 21 -1.32 -8.01 3.05
C ASP A 21 0.09 -7.85 2.43
N SER A 22 0.65 -8.94 1.91
CA SER A 22 1.96 -8.92 1.29
C SER A 22 2.07 -9.96 0.18
N GLY A 23 2.89 -9.67 -0.81
CA GLY A 23 3.18 -10.64 -1.86
C GLY A 23 4.49 -10.35 -2.57
N MET A 24 5.00 -11.39 -3.21
CA MET A 24 6.12 -11.27 -4.12
C MET A 24 5.63 -10.75 -5.47
N ALA A 25 6.46 -9.97 -6.16
CA ALA A 25 6.18 -9.57 -7.53
C ALA A 25 4.87 -8.79 -7.75
N LEU A 26 4.51 -7.89 -6.82
CA LEU A 26 3.43 -6.92 -7.08
C LEU A 26 3.90 -5.77 -7.97
N ILE A 27 5.07 -5.19 -7.65
CA ILE A 27 5.63 -4.06 -8.40
C ILE A 27 6.85 -4.50 -9.23
N ARG A 28 7.72 -5.34 -8.65
CA ARG A 28 8.91 -5.87 -9.32
C ARG A 28 9.08 -7.36 -9.03
N LYS A 29 9.38 -8.15 -10.06
CA LYS A 29 9.63 -9.60 -9.91
C LYS A 29 10.74 -9.84 -8.89
N GLY A 30 10.52 -10.81 -8.01
CA GLY A 30 11.50 -11.21 -6.99
C GLY A 30 11.61 -10.26 -5.80
N GLU A 31 10.83 -9.16 -5.76
CA GLU A 31 10.76 -8.27 -4.59
C GLU A 31 9.49 -8.53 -3.79
N LEU A 32 9.62 -8.55 -2.46
CA LEU A 32 8.48 -8.52 -1.54
C LEU A 32 7.93 -7.11 -1.49
N THR A 33 6.61 -6.97 -1.62
CA THR A 33 5.90 -5.72 -1.40
C THR A 33 4.89 -5.93 -0.29
N ILE A 34 4.91 -5.05 0.71
CA ILE A 34 3.90 -4.97 1.77
C ILE A 34 2.86 -3.96 1.33
N VAL A 35 1.58 -4.29 1.48
CA VAL A 35 0.46 -3.41 1.15
C VAL A 35 -0.28 -3.10 2.45
N SER A 36 -0.45 -1.81 2.75
CA SER A 36 -1.13 -1.35 3.96
C SER A 36 -2.29 -0.43 3.60
N GLY A 37 -3.48 -0.76 4.10
CA GLY A 37 -4.68 0.03 3.98
C GLY A 37 -4.77 1.10 5.06
N ALA A 38 -5.18 2.30 4.66
CA ALA A 38 -5.44 3.46 5.51
C ALA A 38 -6.80 4.08 5.09
N PRO A 39 -7.93 3.47 5.47
CA PRO A 39 -9.28 3.81 4.96
C PRO A 39 -9.76 5.22 5.32
N ARG A 40 -9.06 5.91 6.23
CA ARG A 40 -9.32 7.31 6.60
C ARG A 40 -8.27 8.30 6.06
N GLY A 41 -7.24 7.78 5.39
CA GLY A 41 -6.20 8.59 4.78
C GLY A 41 -6.78 9.49 3.68
N GLY A 42 -6.40 10.77 3.66
CA GLY A 42 -6.83 11.70 2.61
C GLY A 42 -8.35 11.89 2.50
N TYR A 43 -9.10 11.66 3.59
CA TYR A 43 -10.57 11.78 3.71
C TYR A 43 -11.40 10.80 2.86
N SER A 44 -10.76 10.07 1.96
CA SER A 44 -11.38 9.12 1.03
C SER A 44 -10.96 7.68 1.29
N GLY A 45 -9.80 7.48 1.92
CA GLY A 45 -9.09 6.20 2.02
C GLY A 45 -7.84 6.19 1.15
N GLN A 46 -6.79 5.50 1.59
CA GLN A 46 -5.52 5.33 0.87
C GLN A 46 -4.96 3.92 1.06
N VAL A 47 -4.19 3.44 0.08
CA VAL A 47 -3.43 2.18 0.16
C VAL A 47 -1.97 2.49 -0.14
N ALA A 48 -1.07 2.10 0.76
CA ALA A 48 0.36 2.30 0.60
C ALA A 48 1.06 0.98 0.28
N PHE A 49 1.97 1.02 -0.69
CA PHE A 49 2.87 -0.07 -1.06
C PHE A 49 4.25 0.25 -0.49
N LEU A 50 4.78 -0.66 0.31
CA LEU A 50 5.99 -0.50 1.10
C LEU A 50 6.99 -1.59 0.73
N LYS A 51 8.27 -1.24 0.75
CA LYS A 51 9.38 -2.19 0.64
C LYS A 51 10.43 -1.91 1.70
N ALA A 52 11.28 -2.90 1.97
CA ALA A 52 12.45 -2.69 2.81
C ALA A 52 13.29 -1.54 2.24
N ASP A 53 13.69 -0.60 3.10
CA ASP A 53 14.58 0.48 2.72
C ASP A 53 15.99 -0.11 2.47
N PRO A 54 16.53 0.01 1.24
CA PRO A 54 17.84 -0.54 0.90
C PRO A 54 19.00 0.11 1.67
N MET A 55 18.82 1.35 2.15
CA MET A 55 19.83 2.12 2.86
C MET A 55 19.70 2.00 4.38
N ALA A 56 18.51 1.66 4.87
CA ALA A 56 18.22 1.47 6.28
C ALA A 56 17.42 0.17 6.48
N GLN A 57 18.12 -0.97 6.59
CA GLN A 57 17.55 -2.33 6.63
C GLN A 57 16.43 -2.59 7.66
N ARG A 58 16.18 -1.68 8.60
CA ARG A 58 15.09 -1.76 9.60
C ARG A 58 13.90 -0.86 9.30
N ASN A 59 13.95 -0.09 8.22
CA ASN A 59 12.91 0.84 7.82
C ASN A 59 12.16 0.33 6.59
N LEU A 60 10.91 0.77 6.46
CA LEU A 60 10.13 0.62 5.24
C LEU A 60 10.17 1.94 4.47
N SER A 61 10.34 1.85 3.15
CA SER A 61 10.20 2.97 2.24
C SER A 61 8.87 2.85 1.48
N VAL A 62 8.19 3.98 1.30
CA VAL A 62 6.97 4.04 0.48
C VAL A 62 7.35 4.04 -0.97
N GLU A 63 6.79 3.09 -1.71
CA GLU A 63 6.99 2.98 -3.14
C GLU A 63 5.84 3.60 -3.93
N LEU A 64 4.60 3.37 -3.48
CA LEU A 64 3.40 3.89 -4.14
C LEU A 64 2.30 4.15 -3.11
N VAL A 65 1.50 5.17 -3.36
CA VAL A 65 0.23 5.41 -2.63
C VAL A 65 -0.89 5.53 -3.64
N LEU A 66 -1.94 4.74 -3.45
CA LEU A 66 -3.20 4.85 -4.18
C LEU A 66 -4.21 5.56 -3.27
N SER A 67 -4.93 6.55 -3.82
CA SER A 67 -5.99 7.27 -3.10
C SER A 67 -7.36 6.81 -3.58
N GLY A 68 -8.29 6.69 -2.64
CA GLY A 68 -9.67 6.31 -2.91
C GLY A 68 -10.35 7.29 -3.87
N PRO A 69 -11.24 6.81 -4.75
CA PRO A 69 -11.84 7.61 -5.81
C PRO A 69 -12.92 8.60 -5.31
N GLY A 70 -13.40 8.46 -4.08
CA GLY A 70 -14.48 9.29 -3.54
C GLY A 70 -14.40 9.50 -2.02
N LEU A 71 -14.96 10.63 -1.57
CA LEU A 71 -14.97 11.03 -0.17
C LEU A 71 -15.69 9.98 0.69
N ALA A 72 -15.10 9.60 1.83
CA ALA A 72 -15.61 8.58 2.74
C ALA A 72 -15.83 7.17 2.12
N SER A 73 -15.19 6.85 0.99
CA SER A 73 -15.31 5.51 0.38
C SER A 73 -14.75 4.38 1.25
N SER A 74 -13.92 4.71 2.24
CA SER A 74 -13.19 3.74 3.08
C SER A 74 -12.19 2.89 2.29
N PHE A 75 -11.75 3.37 1.12
CA PHE A 75 -10.79 2.67 0.27
C PHE A 75 -9.52 2.26 1.03
N GLY A 76 -9.19 0.96 1.00
CA GLY A 76 -8.13 0.42 1.85
C GLY A 76 -8.66 -0.18 3.14
N TYR A 77 -9.96 -0.49 3.24
CA TYR A 77 -10.53 -1.12 4.43
C TYR A 77 -10.18 -2.60 4.50
N ASP A 78 -10.29 -3.31 3.38
CA ASP A 78 -9.82 -4.69 3.24
C ASP A 78 -8.84 -4.80 2.08
N LEU A 79 -7.94 -5.78 2.13
CA LEU A 79 -6.91 -5.99 1.12
C LEU A 79 -6.78 -7.48 0.77
N ALA A 80 -6.59 -7.75 -0.52
CA ALA A 80 -6.20 -9.08 -0.97
C ALA A 80 -5.16 -8.98 -2.09
N VAL A 81 -4.12 -9.80 -1.98
CA VAL A 81 -3.03 -9.94 -2.94
C VAL A 81 -3.08 -11.34 -3.54
N VAL A 82 -3.19 -11.42 -4.86
CA VAL A 82 -3.37 -12.71 -5.56
C VAL A 82 -2.81 -12.67 -6.98
N ASP A 83 -2.09 -13.72 -7.38
CA ASP A 83 -1.76 -13.99 -8.77
C ASP A 83 -2.94 -14.67 -9.46
N LEU A 84 -3.79 -13.87 -10.12
CA LEU A 84 -5.06 -14.34 -10.70
C LEU A 84 -4.90 -15.12 -12.00
N ASN A 85 -3.82 -14.87 -12.74
CA ASN A 85 -3.59 -15.44 -14.08
C ASN A 85 -2.38 -16.39 -14.13
N SER A 86 -1.71 -16.61 -12.99
CA SER A 86 -0.56 -17.50 -12.83
C SER A 86 0.65 -17.10 -13.70
N ASP A 87 0.86 -15.80 -13.94
CA ASP A 87 1.99 -15.28 -14.72
C ASP A 87 3.23 -14.93 -13.85
N GLY A 88 3.09 -15.13 -12.54
CA GLY A 88 4.12 -14.83 -11.55
C GLY A 88 4.16 -13.35 -11.12
N TYR A 89 3.14 -12.55 -11.44
CA TYR A 89 2.88 -11.24 -10.85
C TYR A 89 1.61 -11.28 -9.98
N CYS A 90 1.70 -10.71 -8.78
CA CYS A 90 0.52 -10.57 -7.92
C CYS A 90 -0.25 -9.30 -8.28
N SER A 91 -1.58 -9.40 -8.28
CA SER A 91 -2.50 -8.27 -8.33
C SER A 91 -3.00 -7.93 -6.92
N GLY A 92 -3.18 -6.63 -6.63
CA GLY A 92 -3.79 -6.16 -5.39
C GLY A 92 -5.25 -5.74 -5.62
N SER A 93 -6.13 -6.08 -4.67
CA SER A 93 -7.50 -5.58 -4.61
C SER A 93 -7.80 -4.97 -3.24
N THR A 94 -8.75 -4.05 -3.20
CA THR A 94 -9.22 -3.41 -1.96
C THR A 94 -10.69 -3.01 -2.07
N VAL A 95 -11.37 -2.95 -0.93
CA VAL A 95 -12.70 -2.32 -0.78
C VAL A 95 -12.58 -0.95 -0.14
#